data_AF-A0A929XGM6-F1
#
_entry.id   AF-A0A929XGM6-F1
#
_cell.length_a   1.000
_cell.length_b   1.000
_cell.length_c   1.000
_cell.angle_alpha   90.00
_cell.angle_beta   90.00
_cell.angle_gamma   90.00
#
_symmetry.space_group_name_H-M   'P 1'
#
loop_
_entity.id
_entity.type
_entity.pdbx_description
1 polymer ?
#
loop_
_entity_poly.entity_id
_entity_poly.type
_entity_poly.pdbx_seq_one_letter_code
_entity_poly.pdbx_strand_id
1 'polypeptide(L)'
;MYKQKEDKSYISKLELEENMIALMGGRAAEDIIIGDITTGASNDIERATKIARNMIIFYGMSEKIGPISLSVDNLEEIKIYGSDITAEIGKEVREKVETAFIKAKEILNDNIDVLHELAQTLLSKEKINEKEFRSIIDKYVSRPEKEPYKSEILRKENEKLLKEMQDSEM
;
A
#
# COMPACT_ATOMS: atom_id res chain seq x y z
N MET A 1 18.72 4.03 11.73
CA MET A 1 19.24 3.03 10.77
C MET A 1 18.02 2.37 10.13
N TYR A 2 17.71 2.69 8.87
CA TYR A 2 16.60 2.06 8.15
C TYR A 2 16.93 0.57 8.00
N LYS A 3 16.09 -0.30 8.59
CA LYS A 3 16.22 -1.75 8.44
C LYS A 3 16.07 -2.07 6.96
N GLN A 4 17.12 -2.58 6.32
CA GLN A 4 17.05 -3.05 4.93
C GLN A 4 15.89 -4.05 4.85
N LYS A 5 14.92 -3.78 3.97
CA LYS A 5 13.83 -4.71 3.71
C LYS A 5 14.46 -5.98 3.15
N GLU A 6 14.35 -7.07 3.90
CA GLU A 6 14.42 -8.43 3.36
C GLU A 6 13.62 -8.47 2.06
N ASP A 7 14.17 -9.11 1.04
CA ASP A 7 13.47 -9.34 -0.22
C ASP A 7 12.17 -10.06 0.12
N LYS A 8 11.07 -9.31 0.13
CA LYS A 8 9.74 -9.83 0.46
C LYS A 8 9.27 -10.63 -0.74
N SER A 9 9.75 -11.86 -0.89
CA SER A 9 9.46 -12.75 -2.02
C SER A 9 7.97 -13.06 -2.19
N TYR A 10 7.12 -12.71 -1.21
CA TYR A 10 5.68 -12.93 -1.27
C TYR A 10 4.93 -11.73 -0.67
N ILE A 11 4.19 -10.99 -1.49
CA ILE A 11 3.25 -9.94 -1.05
C ILE A 11 1.91 -10.20 -1.74
N SER A 12 0.82 -10.27 -0.97
CA SER A 12 -0.51 -10.52 -1.52
C SER A 12 -1.11 -9.28 -2.21
N LYS A 13 -2.08 -9.50 -3.11
CA LYS A 13 -2.86 -8.42 -3.76
C LYS A 13 -3.47 -7.47 -2.72
N LEU A 14 -4.09 -8.03 -1.67
CA LEU A 14 -4.67 -7.26 -0.56
C LEU A 14 -3.61 -6.43 0.18
N GLU A 15 -2.45 -7.01 0.50
CA GLU A 15 -1.36 -6.28 1.17
C GLU A 15 -0.86 -5.12 0.31
N LEU A 16 -0.77 -5.27 -1.01
CA LEU A 16 -0.42 -4.18 -1.93
C LEU A 16 -1.51 -3.10 -1.97
N GLU A 17 -2.77 -3.48 -2.04
CA GLU A 17 -3.91 -2.55 -2.04
C GLU A 17 -3.97 -1.73 -0.74
N GLU A 18 -3.82 -2.38 0.42
CA GLU A 18 -3.76 -1.69 1.71
C GLU A 18 -2.54 -0.78 1.85
N ASN A 19 -1.39 -1.18 1.29
CA ASN A 19 -0.21 -0.31 1.23
C ASN A 19 -0.48 0.96 0.38
N MET A 20 -1.20 0.84 -0.75
CA MET A 20 -1.57 2.00 -1.55
C MET A 20 -2.52 2.93 -0.79
N ILE A 21 -3.50 2.38 -0.05
CA ILE A 21 -4.42 3.16 0.78
C ILE A 21 -3.64 3.95 1.84
N ALA A 22 -2.70 3.30 2.53
CA ALA A 22 -1.85 3.96 3.51
C ALA A 22 -1.00 5.09 2.91
N LEU A 23 -0.43 4.89 1.72
CA LEU A 23 0.32 5.92 0.99
C LEU A 23 -0.57 7.12 0.60
N MET A 24 -1.83 6.87 0.23
CA MET A 24 -2.77 7.94 -0.10
C MET A 24 -3.29 8.71 1.12
N GLY A 25 -3.01 8.25 2.34
CA GLY A 25 -3.53 8.86 3.57
C GLY A 25 -3.16 10.34 3.75
N GLY A 26 -1.91 10.73 3.47
CA GLY A 26 -1.49 12.12 3.59
C GLY A 26 -2.26 13.05 2.63
N ARG A 27 -2.35 12.64 1.36
CA ARG A 27 -3.10 13.37 0.34
C ARG A 27 -4.60 13.45 0.67
N ALA A 28 -5.17 12.37 1.18
CA ALA A 28 -6.57 12.33 1.61
C ALA A 28 -6.82 13.27 2.81
N ALA A 29 -5.90 13.32 3.78
CA ALA A 29 -6.01 14.22 4.91
C ALA A 29 -5.93 15.71 4.50
N GLU A 30 -5.03 16.06 3.58
CA GLU A 30 -4.96 17.42 3.02
C GLU A 30 -6.28 17.81 2.33
N ASP A 31 -6.81 16.93 1.48
CA ASP A 31 -8.06 17.17 0.75
C ASP A 31 -9.26 17.37 1.69
N ILE A 32 -9.36 16.58 2.77
CA ILE A 32 -10.46 16.65 3.73
C ILE A 32 -10.35 17.89 4.63
N ILE A 33 -9.17 18.16 5.18
CA ILE A 33 -8.99 19.14 6.26
C ILE A 33 -8.63 20.53 5.74
N ILE A 34 -7.74 20.59 4.75
CA ILE A 34 -7.20 21.85 4.21
C ILE A 34 -8.09 22.36 3.08
N GLY A 35 -8.71 21.45 2.32
CA GLY A 35 -9.49 21.79 1.13
C GLY A 35 -8.63 22.33 -0.02
N ASP A 36 -7.31 22.18 0.09
CA ASP A 36 -6.33 22.48 -0.93
C ASP A 36 -5.27 21.38 -0.96
N ILE A 37 -4.63 21.24 -2.11
CA ILE A 37 -3.72 20.16 -2.44
C ILE A 37 -2.30 20.70 -2.47
N THR A 38 -1.39 20.06 -1.72
CA THR A 38 0.01 20.48 -1.69
C THR A 38 0.93 19.51 -2.43
N THR A 39 2.20 19.90 -2.58
CA THR A 39 3.27 19.03 -3.10
C THR A 39 3.80 18.02 -2.09
N GLY A 40 3.33 18.09 -0.83
CA GLY A 40 3.82 17.26 0.29
C GLY A 40 3.62 15.76 0.09
N ALA A 41 2.55 15.36 -0.61
CA ALA A 41 2.23 13.96 -0.88
C ALA A 41 2.86 13.39 -2.18
N SER A 42 3.74 14.13 -2.86
CA SER A 42 4.30 13.74 -4.16
C SER A 42 4.98 12.36 -4.16
N ASN A 43 5.85 12.10 -3.17
CA ASN A 43 6.54 10.82 -3.03
C ASN A 43 5.58 9.65 -2.78
N ASP A 44 4.51 9.88 -2.01
CA ASP A 44 3.55 8.81 -1.71
C ASP A 44 2.66 8.50 -2.92
N ILE A 45 2.30 9.52 -3.71
CA ILE A 45 1.61 9.36 -5.00
C ILE A 45 2.46 8.56 -5.98
N GLU A 46 3.74 8.90 -6.12
CA GLU A 46 4.66 8.16 -6.98
C GLU A 46 4.75 6.68 -6.57
N ARG A 47 4.92 6.42 -5.26
CA ARG A 47 5.04 5.06 -4.72
C ARG A 47 3.76 4.24 -4.91
N ALA A 48 2.59 4.83 -4.66
CA ALA A 48 1.31 4.14 -4.87
C ALA A 48 1.10 3.82 -6.36
N THR A 49 1.41 4.77 -7.24
CA THR A 49 1.34 4.58 -8.70
C THR A 49 2.27 3.45 -9.15
N LYS A 50 3.49 3.40 -8.60
CA LYS A 50 4.44 2.32 -8.89
C LYS A 50 3.93 0.95 -8.43
N ILE A 51 3.29 0.88 -7.26
CA ILE A 51 2.66 -0.36 -6.77
C ILE A 51 1.55 -0.79 -7.73
N ALA A 52 0.60 0.09 -8.06
CA ALA A 52 -0.49 -0.20 -8.99
C ALA A 52 0.02 -0.70 -10.34
N ARG A 53 1.04 -0.03 -10.89
CA ARG A 53 1.70 -0.43 -12.14
C ARG A 53 2.32 -1.83 -12.03
N ASN A 54 3.04 -2.12 -10.96
CA ASN A 54 3.68 -3.43 -10.78
C ASN A 54 2.65 -4.56 -10.59
N MET A 55 1.56 -4.28 -9.87
CA MET A 55 0.44 -5.23 -9.72
C MET A 55 -0.09 -5.68 -11.08
N ILE A 56 -0.22 -4.76 -12.03
CA ILE A 56 -0.80 -5.03 -13.34
C ILE A 56 0.24 -5.63 -14.29
N ILE A 57 1.42 -5.02 -14.38
CA ILE A 57 2.44 -5.39 -15.38
C ILE A 57 3.20 -6.66 -14.99
N PHE A 58 3.63 -6.79 -13.73
CA PHE A 58 4.57 -7.84 -13.34
C PHE A 58 3.93 -8.98 -12.56
N TYR A 59 2.87 -8.68 -11.79
CA TYR A 59 2.27 -9.65 -10.89
C TYR A 59 0.97 -10.27 -11.42
N GLY A 60 0.49 -9.87 -12.60
CA GLY A 60 -0.72 -10.42 -13.19
C GLY A 60 -1.97 -10.26 -12.31
N MET A 61 -2.04 -9.20 -11.49
CA MET A 61 -3.11 -8.95 -10.51
C MET A 61 -4.30 -8.17 -11.11
N SER A 62 -4.42 -8.17 -12.43
CA SER A 62 -5.54 -7.60 -13.18
C SER A 62 -6.49 -8.71 -13.60
N GLU A 63 -7.78 -8.57 -13.28
CA GLU A 63 -8.80 -9.51 -13.76
C GLU A 63 -9.07 -9.35 -15.27
N LYS A 64 -8.79 -8.16 -15.83
CA LYS A 64 -9.03 -7.86 -17.25
C LYS A 64 -7.90 -8.35 -18.14
N ILE A 65 -6.65 -8.15 -17.71
CA ILE A 65 -5.45 -8.58 -18.44
C ILE A 65 -5.14 -10.06 -18.14
N GLY A 66 -5.48 -10.52 -16.93
CA GLY A 66 -5.24 -11.88 -16.48
C GLY A 66 -3.84 -12.10 -15.88
N PRO A 67 -3.51 -13.36 -15.55
CA PRO A 67 -2.32 -13.72 -14.79
C PRO A 67 -1.07 -13.80 -15.69
N ILE A 68 -0.78 -12.73 -16.44
CA ILE A 68 0.40 -12.62 -17.29
C ILE A 68 1.39 -11.58 -16.74
N SER A 69 2.66 -11.74 -17.09
CA SER A 69 3.71 -10.75 -16.84
C SER A 69 4.13 -10.12 -18.15
N LEU A 70 4.28 -8.80 -18.16
CA LEU A 70 4.60 -8.00 -19.32
C LEU A 70 6.02 -7.43 -19.17
N SER A 71 6.85 -7.63 -20.19
CA SER A 71 8.18 -7.00 -20.26
C SER A 71 8.03 -5.54 -20.70
N VAL A 72 8.54 -4.62 -19.88
CA VAL A 72 8.52 -3.17 -20.20
C VAL A 72 9.76 -2.73 -20.99
N ASP A 73 10.76 -3.60 -21.12
CA ASP A 73 12.01 -3.32 -21.82
C ASP A 73 11.85 -3.44 -23.34
N ASN A 74 10.83 -4.18 -23.79
CA ASN A 74 10.54 -4.37 -25.20
C ASN A 74 9.07 -4.04 -25.51
N LEU A 75 8.81 -2.81 -25.95
CA LEU A 75 7.46 -2.37 -26.32
C LEU A 75 6.85 -3.19 -27.47
N GLU A 76 7.65 -3.88 -28.29
CA GLU A 76 7.13 -4.77 -29.34
C GLU A 76 6.53 -6.05 -28.77
N GLU A 77 7.07 -6.58 -27.66
CA GLU A 77 6.49 -7.75 -26.98
C GLU A 77 5.12 -7.43 -26.38
N ILE A 78 4.94 -6.20 -25.88
CA ILE A 78 3.64 -5.75 -25.37
C ILE A 78 2.59 -5.74 -26.50
N LYS A 79 2.98 -5.42 -27.75
CA LYS A 79 2.04 -5.39 -28.88
C LYS A 79 1.49 -6.76 -29.26
N ILE A 80 2.16 -7.86 -28.89
CA ILE A 80 1.68 -9.24 -29.13
C ILE A 80 0.33 -9.46 -28.44
N TYR A 81 0.09 -8.77 -27.33
CA TYR A 81 -1.16 -8.86 -26.57
C TYR A 81 -2.27 -7.92 -27.09
N GLY A 82 -2.05 -7.26 -28.23
CA GLY A 82 -3.00 -6.37 -28.88
C GLY A 82 -2.66 -4.88 -28.70
N SER A 83 -3.17 -4.04 -29.60
CA SER A 83 -2.93 -2.58 -29.59
C SER A 83 -3.44 -1.88 -28.34
N ASP A 84 -4.48 -2.42 -27.72
CA ASP A 84 -5.25 -1.72 -26.69
C ASP A 84 -4.72 -1.99 -25.27
N ILE A 85 -3.78 -2.94 -25.11
CA ILE A 85 -3.31 -3.36 -23.79
C ILE A 85 -2.64 -2.24 -23.01
N THR A 86 -1.88 -1.35 -23.68
CA THR A 86 -1.21 -0.23 -23.01
C THR A 86 -2.21 0.79 -22.48
N ALA A 87 -3.29 1.04 -23.22
CA ALA A 87 -4.38 1.91 -22.80
C ALA A 87 -5.14 1.29 -21.60
N GLU A 88 -5.41 -0.01 -21.64
CA GLU A 88 -6.08 -0.71 -20.54
C GLU A 88 -5.22 -0.73 -19.27
N ILE A 89 -3.90 -0.95 -19.39
CA ILE A 89 -2.96 -0.82 -18.25
C ILE A 89 -3.04 0.58 -17.66
N GLY A 90 -2.95 1.62 -18.48
CA GLY A 90 -3.01 3.01 -18.01
C GLY A 90 -4.31 3.33 -17.27
N LYS A 91 -5.44 2.86 -17.81
CA LYS A 91 -6.75 2.99 -17.19
C LYS A 91 -6.81 2.28 -15.84
N GLU A 92 -6.38 1.02 -15.76
CA GLU A 92 -6.47 0.24 -14.53
C GLU A 92 -5.50 0.76 -13.45
N VAL A 93 -4.31 1.26 -13.83
CA VAL A 93 -3.40 1.94 -12.88
C VAL A 93 -4.09 3.14 -12.25
N ARG A 94 -4.72 3.99 -13.07
CA ARG A 94 -5.47 5.15 -12.59
C ARG A 94 -6.61 4.73 -11.67
N GLU A 95 -7.42 3.75 -12.09
CA GLU A 95 -8.56 3.23 -11.31
C GLU A 95 -8.11 2.71 -9.93
N LYS A 96 -6.98 1.98 -9.85
CA LYS A 96 -6.43 1.47 -8.60
C LYS A 96 -5.95 2.58 -7.66
N VAL A 97 -5.23 3.58 -8.17
CA VAL A 97 -4.77 4.72 -7.36
C VAL A 97 -5.96 5.56 -6.87
N GLU A 98 -6.93 5.81 -7.76
CA GLU A 98 -8.17 6.53 -7.42
C GLU A 98 -8.97 5.80 -6.33
N THR A 99 -9.11 4.48 -6.45
CA THR A 99 -9.76 3.64 -5.43
C THR A 99 -9.03 3.71 -4.09
N ALA A 100 -7.69 3.65 -4.09
CA ALA A 100 -6.89 3.76 -2.87
C ALA A 100 -7.08 5.13 -2.20
N PHE A 101 -7.14 6.21 -2.99
CA PHE A 101 -7.40 7.55 -2.49
C PHE A 101 -8.80 7.69 -1.90
N ILE A 102 -9.84 7.19 -2.58
CA ILE A 102 -11.22 7.20 -2.09
C ILE A 102 -11.32 6.44 -0.76
N LYS A 103 -10.77 5.23 -0.69
CA LYS A 103 -10.76 4.43 0.56
C LYS A 103 -10.00 5.12 1.69
N ALA A 104 -8.87 5.77 1.39
CA ALA A 104 -8.15 6.55 2.38
C ALA A 104 -9.01 7.71 2.93
N LYS A 105 -9.76 8.39 2.06
CA LYS A 105 -10.71 9.42 2.48
C LYS A 105 -11.84 8.87 3.33
N GLU A 106 -12.43 7.74 2.96
CA GLU A 106 -13.48 7.08 3.75
C GLU A 106 -12.98 6.77 5.16
N ILE A 107 -11.83 6.10 5.28
CA ILE A 107 -11.22 5.75 6.57
C ILE A 107 -10.97 7.00 7.42
N LEU A 108 -10.45 8.08 6.83
CA LEU A 108 -10.18 9.32 7.57
C LEU A 108 -11.46 10.04 7.98
N ASN A 109 -12.49 10.06 7.15
CA ASN A 109 -13.79 10.67 7.49
C ASN A 109 -14.51 9.89 8.58
N ASP A 110 -14.51 8.56 8.50
CA ASP A 110 -15.11 7.69 9.53
C ASP A 110 -14.43 7.85 10.89
N ASN A 111 -13.19 8.37 10.90
CA ASN A 111 -12.37 8.56 12.10
C ASN A 111 -11.91 10.02 12.23
N ILE A 112 -12.75 10.98 11.82
CA ILE A 112 -12.36 12.40 11.74
C ILE A 112 -11.92 12.99 13.09
N ASP A 113 -12.55 12.56 14.18
CA ASP A 113 -12.22 13.01 15.54
C ASP A 113 -10.78 12.62 15.94
N VAL A 114 -10.35 11.42 15.53
CA VAL A 114 -8.96 10.96 15.71
C VAL A 114 -8.00 11.88 14.96
N LEU A 115 -8.32 12.22 13.71
CA LEU A 115 -7.47 13.08 12.88
C LEU A 115 -7.32 14.47 13.52
N HIS A 116 -8.42 15.04 14.03
CA HIS A 116 -8.39 16.32 14.73
C HIS A 116 -7.59 16.28 16.03
N GLU A 117 -7.76 15.25 16.88
CA GLU A 117 -7.01 15.13 18.12
C GLU A 117 -5.50 14.93 17.87
N LEU A 118 -5.14 14.11 16.88
CA LEU A 118 -3.75 13.92 16.47
C LEU A 118 -3.13 15.23 15.98
N ALA A 119 -3.83 15.98 15.12
CA ALA A 119 -3.34 17.26 14.61
C ALA A 119 -3.14 18.28 15.73
N GLN A 120 -4.09 18.43 16.65
CA GLN A 120 -3.97 19.35 17.79
C GLN A 120 -2.80 18.95 18.72
N THR A 121 -2.62 17.65 18.94
CA THR A 121 -1.53 17.14 19.77
C THR A 121 -0.17 17.42 19.12
N LEU A 122 -0.04 17.19 17.81
CA LEU A 122 1.18 17.47 17.06
C LEU A 122 1.49 18.97 16.95
N LEU A 123 0.47 19.83 16.84
CA LEU A 123 0.66 21.28 16.90
C LEU A 123 1.22 21.73 18.26
N SER A 124 0.82 21.05 19.33
CA SER A 124 1.26 21.40 20.70
C SER A 124 2.62 20.82 21.06
N LYS A 125 2.92 19.58 20.61
CA LYS A 125 4.13 18.83 21.03
C LYS A 125 5.19 18.71 19.94
N GLU A 126 4.90 19.09 18.70
CA GLU A 126 5.69 18.85 17.48
C GLU A 126 5.82 17.36 17.11
N LYS A 127 5.98 16.47 18.09
CA LYS A 127 6.19 15.03 17.91
C LYS A 127 5.43 14.26 18.97
N ILE A 128 4.96 13.07 18.59
CA ILE A 128 4.36 12.09 19.50
C ILE A 128 5.03 10.73 19.28
N ASN A 129 5.17 9.94 20.34
CA ASN A 129 5.69 8.58 20.23
C ASN A 129 4.56 7.57 19.95
N GLU A 130 4.93 6.31 19.70
CA GLU A 130 3.98 5.24 19.40
C GLU A 130 2.94 5.03 20.52
N LYS A 131 3.34 5.10 21.79
CA LYS A 131 2.42 4.90 22.92
C LYS A 131 1.38 6.02 22.99
N GLU A 132 1.81 7.26 22.77
CA GLU A 132 0.91 8.42 22.71
C GLU A 132 -0.02 8.37 21.50
N PHE A 133 0.50 7.98 20.35
CA PHE A 133 -0.32 7.79 19.16
C PHE A 133 -1.41 6.72 19.39
N ARG A 134 -1.02 5.58 19.95
CA ARG A 134 -1.96 4.49 20.29
C ARG A 134 -3.00 4.93 21.30
N SER A 135 -2.60 5.65 22.36
CA SER A 135 -3.54 6.10 23.37
C SER A 135 -4.59 7.08 22.84
N ILE A 136 -4.29 7.83 21.79
CA ILE A 136 -5.29 8.67 21.09
C ILE A 136 -6.24 7.79 20.27
N ILE A 137 -5.69 6.89 19.46
CA ILE A 137 -6.47 5.99 18.60
C ILE A 137 -7.46 5.14 19.40
N ASP A 138 -7.01 4.54 20.50
CA ASP A 138 -7.79 3.61 21.31
C ASP A 138 -8.98 4.28 22.02
N LYS A 139 -9.06 5.62 22.05
CA LYS A 139 -10.22 6.37 22.56
C LYS A 139 -11.44 6.31 21.64
N TYR A 140 -11.19 6.25 20.33
CA TYR A 140 -12.23 6.37 19.29
C TYR A 140 -12.47 5.06 18.55
N VAL A 141 -11.43 4.23 18.41
CA VAL A 141 -11.46 3.05 17.57
C VAL A 141 -11.19 1.82 18.40
N SER A 142 -12.18 0.93 18.49
CA SER A 142 -11.93 -0.43 18.94
C SER A 142 -11.21 -1.18 17.83
N ARG A 143 -9.92 -1.48 18.03
CA ARG A 143 -9.13 -2.24 17.08
C ARG A 143 -9.31 -3.74 17.32
N PRO A 144 -9.94 -4.49 16.40
CA PRO A 144 -9.77 -5.93 16.40
C PRO A 144 -8.28 -6.26 16.17
N GLU A 145 -7.82 -7.39 16.69
CA GLU A 145 -6.50 -7.89 16.32
C GLU A 145 -6.44 -8.04 14.80
N LYS A 146 -5.43 -7.43 14.17
CA LYS A 146 -5.23 -7.57 12.74
C LYS A 146 -4.82 -9.00 12.47
N GLU A 147 -5.68 -9.76 11.80
CA GLU A 147 -5.28 -11.06 11.31
C GLU A 147 -4.09 -10.91 10.33
N PRO A 148 -3.04 -11.72 10.48
CA PRO A 148 -1.89 -11.65 9.60
C PRO A 148 -2.32 -11.94 8.17
N TYR A 149 -1.72 -11.24 7.20
CA TYR A 149 -1.98 -11.57 5.80
C TYR A 149 -1.56 -13.01 5.52
N LYS A 150 -2.29 -13.71 4.64
CA LYS A 150 -1.88 -15.04 4.15
C LYS A 150 -0.45 -15.06 3.63
N SER A 151 -0.01 -13.99 2.95
CA SER A 151 1.37 -13.81 2.51
C SER A 151 2.37 -13.74 3.67
N GLU A 152 1.99 -13.17 4.82
CA GLU A 152 2.83 -13.15 6.02
C GLU A 152 2.96 -14.52 6.67
N ILE A 153 1.86 -15.28 6.75
CA ILE A 153 1.87 -16.66 7.25
C ILE A 153 2.82 -17.51 6.40
N LEU A 154 2.63 -17.50 5.08
CA LEU A 154 3.45 -18.26 4.14
C LEU A 154 4.94 -17.87 4.19
N ARG A 155 5.26 -16.59 4.39
CA ARG A 155 6.66 -16.14 4.56
C ARG A 155 7.29 -16.78 5.80
N LYS A 156 6.61 -16.72 6.95
CA LYS A 156 7.10 -17.30 8.21
C LYS A 156 7.28 -18.83 8.11
N GLU A 157 6.35 -19.51 7.43
CA GLU A 157 6.45 -20.95 7.19
C GLU A 157 7.65 -21.30 6.31
N ASN A 158 7.87 -20.57 5.21
CA ASN A 158 9.02 -20.78 4.33
C ASN A 158 10.35 -20.50 5.02
N GLU A 159 10.45 -19.43 5.81
CA GLU A 159 11.65 -19.10 6.59
C GLU A 159 11.98 -20.21 7.61
N LYS A 160 10.95 -20.77 8.26
CA LYS A 160 11.11 -21.89 9.19
C LYS A 160 11.64 -23.14 8.48
N LEU A 161 11.04 -23.50 7.34
CA LEU A 161 11.48 -24.65 6.53
C LEU A 161 12.94 -24.50 6.05
N LEU A 162 13.32 -23.32 5.57
CA LEU A 162 14.69 -23.05 5.13
C LEU A 162 15.69 -23.22 6.27
N LYS A 163 15.34 -22.77 7.48
CA LYS A 163 16.17 -22.95 8.66
C LYS A 163 16.30 -24.41 9.07
N GLU A 164 15.20 -25.17 9.06
CA GLU A 164 15.21 -26.61 9.35
C GLU A 164 16.07 -27.39 8.34
N MET A 165 16.03 -27.02 7.06
CA MET A 165 16.88 -27.62 6.03
C MET A 165 18.37 -27.33 6.29
N GLN A 166 18.72 -26.08 6.60
CA GLN A 166 20.10 -25.68 6.91
C GLN A 166 20.64 -26.37 8.18
N ASP A 167 19.80 -26.55 9.19
CA ASP A 167 20.16 -27.23 10.43
C ASP A 167 20.29 -28.77 10.24
N SER A 168 19.67 -29.34 9.19
CA SER A 168 19.75 -30.78 8.87
C SER A 168 20.96 -31.18 8.00
N GLU A 169 21.61 -30.21 7.37
CA GLU A 169 22.82 -30.39 6.55
C GLU A 169 24.14 -30.19 7.35
N MET A 170 24.04 -29.82 8.63
CA MET A 170 25.16 -29.71 9.60
C MET A 170 25.25 -30.93 10.52
#